data_AF-A0A2K4ZLU5-F1
#
_entry.id   AF-A0A2K4ZLU5-F1
#
_cell.length_a   1.000
_cell.length_b   1.000
_cell.length_c   1.000
_cell.angle_alpha   90.00
_cell.angle_beta   90.00
_cell.angle_gamma   90.00
#
_symmetry.space_group_name_H-M   'P 1'
#
loop_
_entity.id
_entity.type
_entity.pdbx_description
1 polymer ?
#
loop_
_entity_poly.entity_id
_entity_poly.type
_entity_poly.pdbx_seq_one_letter_code
_entity_poly.pdbx_strand_id
1 'polypeptide(L)'
;MECRNCPYGKEDFMRRMLNYEKIVSERRIPNDICHYLKPENASDEFERFLWCDKVGGKVFWAGRCEDAYIDIPKRINHKKQKRRSKRERDQKHKNHLKFLAENVPEYPYPVIYTDEILIRGHGYVENPKPYYKRLYRGRGRHSNSNYHKKMSNKKIRRYRGELSKKGNLSHRLYDFWWELC
;
A
#
# COMPACT_ATOMS: atom_id res chain seq x y z
N MET A 1 11.78 2.01 -28.53
CA MET A 1 13.24 1.94 -28.75
C MET A 1 13.80 0.79 -27.92
N GLU A 2 14.72 0.00 -28.47
CA GLU A 2 15.41 -1.06 -27.70
C GLU A 2 16.51 -0.45 -26.81
N CYS A 3 16.67 -0.97 -25.59
CA CYS A 3 17.59 -0.39 -24.60
C CYS A 3 19.06 -0.53 -25.00
N ARG A 4 19.39 -1.52 -25.84
CA ARG A 4 20.74 -1.73 -26.42
C ARG A 4 21.22 -0.56 -27.28
N ASN A 5 20.29 0.17 -27.90
CA ASN A 5 20.60 1.31 -28.78
C ASN A 5 20.47 2.67 -28.08
N CYS A 6 20.19 2.66 -26.77
CA CYS A 6 20.01 3.86 -25.99
C CYS A 6 21.38 4.48 -25.63
N PRO A 7 21.59 5.80 -25.78
CA PRO A 7 22.85 6.45 -25.38
C PRO A 7 23.22 6.20 -23.90
N TYR A 8 22.23 6.02 -23.03
CA TYR A 8 22.43 5.74 -21.60
C TYR A 8 22.73 4.27 -21.25
N GLY A 9 22.69 3.37 -22.24
CA GLY A 9 22.80 1.92 -22.01
C GLY A 9 23.77 1.20 -22.96
N LYS A 10 24.05 1.80 -24.11
CA LYS A 10 24.86 1.21 -25.19
C LYS A 10 26.26 0.85 -24.73
N GLU A 11 26.90 1.67 -23.90
CA GLU A 11 28.25 1.40 -23.40
C GLU A 11 28.30 0.16 -22.49
N ASP A 12 27.36 0.02 -21.55
CA ASP A 12 27.30 -1.17 -20.68
C ASP A 12 26.96 -2.44 -21.48
N PHE A 13 26.11 -2.32 -22.50
CA PHE A 13 25.79 -3.41 -23.41
C PHE A 13 27.04 -3.90 -24.17
N MET A 14 27.75 -2.98 -24.82
CA MET A 14 28.95 -3.31 -25.60
C MET A 14 30.04 -3.93 -24.72
N ARG A 15 30.24 -3.39 -23.51
CA ARG A 15 31.19 -3.94 -22.55
C ARG A 15 30.89 -5.40 -22.18
N ARG A 16 29.61 -5.72 -21.97
CA ARG A 16 29.18 -7.10 -21.64
C ARG A 16 29.35 -8.05 -22.81
N MET A 17 29.02 -7.62 -24.02
CA MET A 17 29.23 -8.41 -25.24
C MET A 17 30.72 -8.71 -25.46
N LEU A 18 31.59 -7.70 -25.33
CA LEU A 18 33.04 -7.89 -25.45
C LEU A 18 33.59 -8.87 -24.41
N ASN A 19 33.14 -8.76 -23.16
CA ASN A 19 33.54 -9.69 -22.10
C ASN A 19 33.05 -11.12 -22.39
N TYR A 20 31.83 -11.27 -22.90
CA TYR A 20 31.31 -12.57 -23.30
C TYR A 20 32.13 -13.18 -24.44
N GLU A 21 32.38 -12.46 -25.53
CA GLU A 21 33.21 -12.93 -26.65
C GLU A 21 34.61 -13.33 -26.19
N LYS A 22 35.23 -12.54 -25.31
CA LYS A 22 36.53 -12.86 -24.72
C LYS A 22 36.48 -14.17 -23.92
N ILE A 23 35.51 -14.35 -23.04
CA ILE A 23 35.43 -15.57 -22.23
C ILE A 23 35.06 -16.78 -23.09
N VAL A 24 34.21 -16.64 -24.11
CA VAL A 24 33.90 -17.72 -25.06
C VAL A 24 35.14 -18.12 -25.86
N SER A 25 35.96 -17.17 -26.30
CA SER A 25 37.21 -17.47 -27.02
C SER A 25 38.26 -18.16 -26.12
N GLU A 26 38.37 -17.74 -24.85
CA GLU A 26 39.30 -18.31 -23.88
C GLU A 26 38.88 -19.70 -23.39
N ARG A 27 37.60 -19.87 -23.03
CA ARG A 27 37.09 -21.09 -22.38
C ARG A 27 36.42 -22.07 -23.33
N ARG A 28 36.05 -21.65 -24.55
CA ARG A 28 35.26 -22.42 -25.53
C ARG A 28 33.93 -22.97 -25.00
N ILE A 29 33.43 -22.43 -23.89
CA ILE A 29 32.19 -22.85 -23.24
C ILE A 29 31.27 -21.62 -23.13
N PRO A 30 30.27 -21.48 -24.01
CA PRO A 30 29.33 -20.34 -24.01
C PRO A 30 28.49 -20.20 -22.73
N ASN A 31 28.24 -21.30 -22.03
CA ASN A 31 27.21 -21.37 -20.98
C ASN A 31 27.74 -21.12 -19.55
N ASP A 32 29.04 -20.89 -19.39
CA ASP A 32 29.71 -20.91 -18.07
C ASP A 32 29.48 -19.63 -17.24
N ILE A 33 29.08 -18.54 -17.90
CA ILE A 33 28.89 -17.21 -17.29
C ILE A 33 27.41 -16.95 -17.00
N CYS A 34 26.54 -17.41 -17.90
CA CYS A 34 25.10 -17.33 -17.78
C CYS A 34 24.59 -18.74 -18.00
N HIS A 35 24.22 -19.41 -16.90
CA HIS A 35 23.94 -20.84 -16.77
C HIS A 35 22.97 -21.48 -17.80
N TYR A 36 22.38 -20.72 -18.72
CA TYR A 36 21.28 -21.17 -19.60
C TYR A 36 21.36 -20.70 -21.07
N LEU A 37 22.49 -20.19 -21.58
CA LEU A 37 22.49 -19.50 -22.88
C LEU A 37 23.10 -20.27 -24.05
N LYS A 38 22.31 -20.47 -25.12
CA LYS A 38 22.85 -20.56 -26.48
C LYS A 38 23.37 -19.17 -26.91
N PRO A 39 24.45 -19.06 -27.71
CA PRO A 39 25.01 -17.77 -28.15
C PRO A 39 23.99 -16.80 -28.76
N GLU A 40 22.98 -17.35 -29.44
CA GLU A 40 21.91 -16.59 -30.12
C GLU A 40 21.04 -15.77 -29.16
N ASN A 41 20.89 -16.22 -27.90
CA ASN A 41 20.05 -15.58 -26.90
C ASN A 41 20.82 -14.62 -25.96
N ALA A 42 22.15 -14.53 -26.13
CA ALA A 42 23.01 -13.79 -25.22
C ALA A 42 22.69 -12.28 -25.25
N SER A 43 22.39 -11.75 -26.44
CA SER A 43 22.03 -10.34 -26.65
C SER A 43 20.79 -9.92 -25.86
N ASP A 44 19.74 -10.75 -25.86
CA ASP A 44 18.49 -10.48 -25.15
C ASP A 44 18.66 -10.52 -23.63
N GLU A 45 19.50 -11.44 -23.13
CA GLU A 45 19.79 -11.52 -21.69
C GLU A 45 20.65 -10.35 -21.22
N PHE A 46 21.66 -9.95 -22.01
CA PHE A 46 22.44 -8.76 -21.70
C PHE A 46 21.61 -7.48 -21.73
N GLU A 47 20.60 -7.39 -22.61
CA GLU A 47 19.67 -6.26 -22.59
C GLU A 47 18.87 -6.22 -21.28
N ARG A 48 18.49 -7.37 -20.69
CA ARG A 48 17.80 -7.41 -19.39
C ARG A 48 18.70 -6.94 -18.25
N PHE A 49 19.98 -7.32 -18.25
CA PHE A 49 20.90 -6.97 -17.17
C PHE A 49 21.60 -5.62 -17.34
N LEU A 50 21.37 -4.95 -18.47
CA LEU A 50 21.91 -3.64 -18.81
C LEU A 50 21.67 -2.62 -17.70
N TRP A 51 22.72 -1.89 -17.33
CA TRP A 51 22.61 -0.72 -16.47
C TRP A 51 22.17 0.49 -17.29
N CYS A 52 21.16 1.22 -16.81
CA CYS A 52 20.69 2.44 -17.44
C CYS A 52 20.79 3.62 -16.47
N ASP A 53 21.62 4.61 -16.80
CA ASP A 53 21.82 5.80 -15.95
C ASP A 53 20.56 6.64 -15.78
N LYS A 54 19.67 6.66 -16.79
CA LYS A 54 18.38 7.35 -16.71
C LYS A 54 17.43 6.73 -15.68
N VAL A 55 17.51 5.42 -15.50
CA VAL A 55 16.73 4.67 -14.50
C VAL A 55 17.48 4.59 -13.16
N GLY A 56 18.81 4.76 -13.17
CA GLY A 56 19.67 4.64 -12.00
C GLY A 56 19.82 3.19 -11.52
N GLY A 57 19.68 2.21 -12.42
CA GLY A 57 19.64 0.80 -12.05
C GLY A 57 19.67 -0.16 -13.24
N LYS A 58 19.67 -1.47 -12.94
CA LYS A 58 19.54 -2.53 -13.96
C LYS A 58 18.12 -2.58 -14.50
N VAL A 59 17.99 -2.72 -15.82
CA VAL A 59 16.69 -2.77 -16.52
C VAL A 59 15.77 -3.87 -15.97
N PHE A 60 16.30 -5.06 -15.67
CA PHE A 60 15.53 -6.17 -15.09
C PHE A 60 14.92 -5.84 -13.72
N TRP A 61 15.59 -5.00 -12.90
CA TRP A 61 15.12 -4.66 -11.55
C TRP A 61 14.27 -3.41 -11.51
N ALA A 62 14.67 -2.38 -12.26
CA ALA A 62 14.06 -1.06 -12.18
C ALA A 62 13.08 -0.76 -13.33
N GLY A 63 12.96 -1.68 -14.30
CA GLY A 63 12.15 -1.52 -15.50
C GLY A 63 12.88 -0.76 -16.62
N ARG A 64 12.24 -0.65 -17.80
CA ARG A 64 12.74 0.17 -18.92
C ARG A 64 12.37 1.64 -18.69
N CYS A 65 13.18 2.56 -19.23
CA CYS A 65 12.87 3.99 -19.19
C CYS A 65 11.61 4.31 -20.03
N GLU A 66 10.93 5.41 -19.70
CA GLU A 66 9.73 5.89 -20.41
C GLU A 66 9.94 6.07 -21.93
N ASP A 67 11.18 6.29 -22.37
CA ASP A 67 11.55 6.44 -23.79
C ASP A 67 11.56 5.10 -24.57
N ALA A 68 11.65 3.95 -23.88
CA ALA A 68 11.69 2.64 -24.53
C ALA A 68 10.32 2.22 -25.09
N TYR A 69 9.24 2.71 -24.47
CA TYR A 69 7.85 2.41 -24.79
C TYR A 69 7.04 3.70 -24.94
N ILE A 70 7.29 4.50 -25.98
CA ILE A 70 6.33 5.54 -26.35
C ILE A 70 5.14 4.86 -27.06
N ASP A 71 4.32 4.17 -26.28
CA ASP A 71 2.93 4.59 -26.19
C ASP A 71 2.81 5.28 -24.85
N ILE A 72 2.62 6.60 -24.89
CA ILE A 72 2.41 7.44 -23.71
C ILE A 72 1.42 6.69 -22.81
N PRO A 73 1.80 6.24 -21.59
CA PRO A 73 0.83 5.70 -20.69
C PRO A 73 -0.15 6.84 -20.43
N LYS A 74 -1.33 6.77 -21.07
CA LYS A 74 -2.45 7.63 -20.71
C LYS A 74 -2.58 7.39 -19.23
N ARG A 75 -2.16 8.37 -18.41
CA ARG A 75 -2.43 8.37 -16.97
C ARG A 75 -3.86 7.89 -16.86
N ILE A 76 -4.06 6.71 -16.26
CA ILE A 76 -5.41 6.27 -15.95
C ILE A 76 -5.86 7.33 -14.98
N ASN A 77 -6.60 8.30 -15.50
CA ASN A 77 -7.27 9.28 -14.70
C ASN A 77 -8.22 8.44 -13.88
N HIS A 78 -7.82 8.06 -12.66
CA HIS A 78 -8.75 7.59 -11.66
C HIS A 78 -9.81 8.68 -11.63
N LYS A 79 -10.97 8.40 -12.24
CA LYS A 79 -12.08 9.36 -12.26
C LYS A 79 -12.20 9.81 -10.82
N LYS A 80 -11.99 11.11 -10.56
CA LYS A 80 -12.11 11.67 -9.21
C LYS A 80 -13.40 11.08 -8.65
N GLN A 81 -13.30 10.26 -7.60
CA GLN A 81 -14.49 9.62 -7.06
C GLN A 81 -15.52 10.71 -6.87
N LYS A 82 -16.66 10.60 -7.55
CA LYS A 82 -17.73 11.60 -7.46
C LYS A 82 -17.96 11.85 -5.98
N ARG A 83 -17.88 13.12 -5.57
CA ARG A 83 -18.12 13.51 -4.18
C ARG A 83 -19.49 12.99 -3.79
N ARG A 84 -19.51 11.93 -2.98
CA ARG A 84 -20.75 11.31 -2.53
C ARG A 84 -21.47 12.25 -1.59
N SER A 85 -22.78 12.34 -1.74
CA SER A 85 -23.61 13.08 -0.81
C SER A 85 -23.46 12.50 0.61
N LYS A 86 -23.76 13.30 1.64
CA LYS A 86 -23.75 12.82 3.03
C LYS A 86 -24.67 11.58 3.18
N ARG A 87 -25.86 11.64 2.57
CA ARG A 87 -26.86 10.57 2.55
C ARG A 87 -26.33 9.27 1.94
N GLU A 88 -25.64 9.35 0.80
CA GLU A 88 -25.04 8.18 0.13
C GLU A 88 -23.92 7.54 0.97
N ARG A 89 -23.09 8.36 1.62
CA ARG A 89 -22.04 7.86 2.51
C ARG A 89 -22.62 7.16 3.72
N ASP A 90 -23.65 7.75 4.33
CA ASP A 90 -24.32 7.18 5.50
C ASP A 90 -25.04 5.88 5.13
N GLN A 91 -25.69 5.81 3.97
CA GLN A 91 -26.34 4.58 3.50
C GLN A 91 -25.33 3.46 3.22
N LYS A 92 -24.22 3.77 2.52
CA LYS A 92 -23.15 2.79 2.30
C LYS A 92 -22.59 2.27 3.63
N HIS A 93 -22.43 3.16 4.61
CA HIS A 93 -21.95 2.77 5.93
C HIS A 93 -22.92 1.79 6.61
N LYS A 94 -24.23 2.10 6.63
CA LYS A 94 -25.26 1.21 7.19
C LYS A 94 -25.29 -0.15 6.50
N ASN A 95 -25.26 -0.18 5.17
CA ASN A 95 -25.23 -1.42 4.39
C ASN A 95 -23.99 -2.26 4.71
N HIS A 96 -22.83 -1.62 4.87
CA HIS A 96 -21.60 -2.31 5.25
C HIS A 96 -21.66 -2.88 6.68
N LEU A 97 -22.29 -2.19 7.63
CA LEU A 97 -22.48 -2.73 8.98
C LEU A 97 -23.41 -3.95 8.98
N LYS A 98 -24.50 -3.88 8.22
CA LYS A 98 -25.43 -5.01 8.03
C LYS A 98 -24.68 -6.22 7.42
N PHE A 99 -23.92 -5.99 6.35
CA PHE A 99 -23.08 -7.03 5.73
C PHE A 99 -22.13 -7.68 6.74
N LEU A 100 -21.44 -6.88 7.57
CA LEU A 100 -20.52 -7.43 8.57
C LEU A 100 -21.23 -8.28 9.62
N ALA A 101 -22.41 -7.87 10.07
CA ALA A 101 -23.19 -8.64 11.04
C ALA A 101 -23.66 -9.98 10.47
N GLU A 102 -24.03 -10.01 9.19
CA GLU A 102 -24.53 -11.22 8.51
C GLU A 102 -23.39 -12.17 8.08
N ASN A 103 -22.26 -11.63 7.62
CA ASN A 103 -21.19 -12.41 6.98
C ASN A 103 -19.99 -12.69 7.89
N VAL A 104 -19.85 -11.94 8.99
CA VAL A 104 -18.75 -12.11 9.96
C VAL A 104 -19.32 -12.22 11.37
N PRO A 105 -20.06 -13.31 11.68
CA PRO A 105 -20.63 -13.53 13.00
C PRO A 105 -19.63 -14.12 14.00
N GLU A 106 -18.38 -14.40 13.60
CA GLU A 106 -17.41 -15.02 14.48
C GLU A 106 -16.86 -14.02 15.52
N TYR A 107 -16.60 -14.54 16.72
CA TYR A 107 -15.95 -13.77 17.77
C TYR A 107 -14.47 -13.51 17.40
N PRO A 108 -13.97 -12.27 17.52
CA PRO A 108 -14.65 -11.10 18.06
C PRO A 108 -15.62 -10.46 17.07
N TYR A 109 -16.87 -10.27 17.52
CA TYR A 109 -17.92 -9.69 16.70
C TYR A 109 -17.52 -8.29 16.23
N PRO A 110 -17.52 -8.03 14.91
CA PRO A 110 -17.16 -6.71 14.41
C PRO A 110 -18.27 -5.68 14.63
N VAL A 111 -19.52 -6.14 14.62
CA VAL A 111 -20.75 -5.33 14.67
C VAL A 111 -21.80 -6.08 15.49
N ILE A 112 -22.54 -5.34 16.31
CA ILE A 112 -23.72 -5.85 17.03
C ILE A 112 -24.98 -5.12 16.54
N TYR A 113 -26.08 -5.83 16.42
CA TYR A 113 -27.40 -5.24 16.23
C TYR A 113 -27.94 -4.80 17.59
N THR A 114 -28.32 -3.52 17.71
CA THR A 114 -28.82 -2.93 18.96
C THR A 114 -30.31 -2.63 18.83
N ASP A 115 -31.09 -3.63 19.21
CA ASP A 115 -32.53 -3.63 19.40
C ASP A 115 -32.95 -3.21 20.81
N GLU A 116 -32.03 -3.22 21.78
CA GLU A 116 -32.29 -2.76 23.15
C GLU A 116 -31.38 -1.60 23.57
N ILE A 117 -31.91 -0.69 24.39
CA ILE A 117 -31.18 0.42 25.01
C ILE A 117 -31.23 0.27 26.53
N LEU A 118 -30.06 0.29 27.16
CA LEU A 118 -29.96 0.35 28.62
C LEU A 118 -30.24 1.78 29.10
N ILE A 119 -31.32 1.96 29.85
CA ILE A 119 -31.66 3.21 30.54
C ILE A 119 -31.29 3.05 32.03
N ARG A 120 -30.44 3.93 32.54
CA ARG A 120 -29.95 3.88 33.91
C ARG A 120 -31.14 3.97 34.89
N GLY A 121 -31.30 2.94 35.72
CA GLY A 121 -32.39 2.83 36.69
C GLY A 121 -33.67 2.13 36.19
N HIS A 122 -33.78 1.88 34.88
CA HIS A 122 -34.98 1.25 34.28
C HIS A 122 -34.69 -0.06 33.55
N GLY A 123 -33.42 -0.43 33.34
CA GLY A 123 -33.04 -1.67 32.67
C GLY A 123 -32.99 -1.53 31.14
N TYR A 124 -33.08 -2.64 30.43
CA TYR A 124 -33.11 -2.69 28.97
C TYR A 124 -34.53 -2.42 28.47
N VAL A 125 -34.64 -1.48 27.53
CA VAL A 125 -35.91 -1.09 26.88
C VAL A 125 -35.76 -1.30 25.39
N GLU A 126 -36.83 -1.74 24.73
CA GLU A 126 -36.87 -1.90 23.28
C GLU A 126 -36.54 -0.57 22.57
N ASN A 127 -35.64 -0.66 21.61
CA ASN A 127 -35.19 0.47 20.81
C ASN A 127 -36.19 0.72 19.67
N PRO A 128 -36.90 1.86 19.64
CA PRO A 128 -37.83 2.17 18.56
C PRO A 128 -37.15 2.34 17.20
N LYS A 129 -35.82 2.51 17.17
CA LYS A 129 -35.02 2.64 15.95
C LYS A 129 -33.76 1.78 16.07
N PRO A 130 -33.87 0.46 15.89
CA PRO A 130 -32.73 -0.43 16.01
C PRO A 130 -31.66 -0.10 14.97
N TYR A 131 -30.40 -0.26 15.36
CA TYR A 131 -29.27 0.07 14.50
C TYR A 131 -28.10 -0.87 14.71
N TYR A 132 -27.24 -0.98 13.71
CA TYR A 132 -25.98 -1.71 13.80
C TYR A 132 -24.89 -0.82 14.40
N LYS A 133 -24.14 -1.34 15.39
CA LYS A 133 -23.07 -0.64 16.11
C LYS A 133 -21.76 -1.42 15.99
N ARG A 134 -20.65 -0.73 15.65
CA ARG A 134 -19.30 -1.33 15.71
C ARG A 134 -18.82 -1.49 17.14
N LEU A 135 -18.12 -2.61 17.41
CA LEU A 135 -17.60 -2.92 18.74
C LEU A 135 -16.17 -2.43 18.98
N TYR A 136 -15.28 -2.48 17.97
CA TYR A 136 -13.86 -2.15 18.15
C TYR A 136 -13.47 -0.69 17.79
N ARG A 137 -14.15 -0.06 16.82
CA ARG A 137 -13.85 1.32 16.40
C ARG A 137 -15.12 2.09 16.10
N GLY A 138 -15.45 3.04 16.98
CA GLY A 138 -16.53 3.99 16.74
C GLY A 138 -16.04 5.19 15.93
N ARG A 139 -16.83 5.64 14.95
CA ARG A 139 -16.63 6.95 14.32
C ARG A 139 -17.55 7.97 14.97
N GLY A 140 -17.03 9.16 15.29
CA GLY A 140 -17.84 10.28 15.77
C GLY A 140 -17.26 10.98 16.98
N ARG A 141 -17.90 12.10 17.37
CA ARG A 141 -17.43 12.94 18.48
C ARG A 141 -17.43 12.19 19.82
N HIS A 142 -18.39 11.30 20.02
CA HIS A 142 -18.61 10.55 21.27
C HIS A 142 -18.11 9.10 21.23
N SER A 143 -17.30 8.72 20.22
CA SER A 143 -16.75 7.37 20.18
C SER A 143 -15.55 7.20 21.10
N ASN A 144 -15.35 5.98 21.63
CA ASN A 144 -14.16 5.63 22.40
C ASN A 144 -12.88 5.95 21.63
N SER A 145 -12.85 5.63 20.32
CA SER A 145 -11.78 6.01 19.40
C SER A 145 -11.44 7.50 19.44
N ASN A 146 -12.44 8.40 19.43
CA ASN A 146 -12.17 9.83 19.53
C ASN A 146 -11.70 10.25 20.93
N TYR A 147 -12.26 9.64 21.98
CA TYR A 147 -11.82 9.86 23.35
C TYR A 147 -10.35 9.48 23.56
N HIS A 148 -9.95 8.26 23.17
CA HIS A 148 -8.55 7.81 23.27
C HIS A 148 -7.62 8.67 22.42
N LYS A 149 -8.03 9.04 21.20
CA LYS A 149 -7.27 9.98 20.35
C LYS A 149 -7.08 11.32 21.05
N LYS A 150 -8.13 11.87 21.66
CA LYS A 150 -8.08 13.15 22.39
C LYS A 150 -7.14 13.06 23.60
N MET A 151 -7.21 11.96 24.37
CA MET A 151 -6.36 11.74 25.54
C MET A 151 -4.89 11.56 25.15
N SER A 152 -4.61 10.75 24.13
CA SER A 152 -3.26 10.58 23.57
C SER A 152 -2.67 11.92 23.11
N ASN A 153 -3.42 12.67 22.29
CA ASN A 153 -3.00 14.01 21.84
C ASN A 153 -2.82 15.01 23.00
N LYS A 154 -3.56 14.86 24.11
CA LYS A 154 -3.38 15.70 25.31
C LYS A 154 -2.08 15.37 26.04
N LYS A 155 -1.75 14.08 26.19
CA LYS A 155 -0.48 13.63 26.79
C LYS A 155 0.71 14.09 25.94
N ILE A 156 0.66 13.90 24.63
CA ILE A 156 1.76 14.29 23.72
C ILE A 156 2.01 15.80 23.74
N ARG A 157 0.95 16.62 23.75
CA ARG A 157 1.10 18.09 23.87
C ARG A 157 1.80 18.53 25.15
N ARG A 158 1.70 17.74 26.23
CA ARG A 158 2.32 18.02 27.54
C ARG A 158 3.68 17.35 27.71
N TYR A 159 4.02 16.39 26.84
CA TYR A 159 5.27 15.64 26.89
C TYR A 159 6.45 16.56 26.54
N ARG A 160 7.53 16.48 27.33
CA ARG A 160 8.75 17.30 27.19
C ARG A 160 9.99 16.50 26.79
N GLY A 161 9.85 15.21 26.48
CA GLY A 161 10.96 14.35 26.04
C GLY A 161 11.18 14.37 24.53
N GLU A 162 11.72 13.28 23.99
CA GLU A 162 12.28 13.16 22.63
C GLU A 162 11.24 13.16 21.50
N LEU A 163 9.99 12.81 21.80
CA LEU A 163 8.90 12.83 20.81
C LEU A 163 8.69 14.25 20.29
N SER A 164 8.92 14.42 18.99
CA SER A 164 8.67 15.69 18.30
C SER A 164 7.21 16.15 18.51
N LYS A 165 7.05 17.37 19.02
CA LYS A 165 5.75 18.04 19.19
C LYS A 165 5.08 18.39 17.86
N LYS A 166 5.83 18.36 16.75
CA LYS A 166 5.35 18.67 15.40
C LYS A 166 5.54 17.46 14.48
N GLY A 167 4.47 17.02 13.82
CA GLY A 167 4.52 16.00 12.76
C GLY A 167 3.73 14.72 13.04
N ASN A 168 3.72 13.84 12.04
CA ASN A 168 2.88 12.62 11.97
C ASN A 168 3.25 11.53 12.98
N LEU A 169 4.46 11.56 13.57
CA LEU A 169 4.89 10.60 14.59
C LEU A 169 4.01 10.65 15.85
N SER A 170 3.56 11.85 16.24
CA SER A 170 2.63 12.02 17.37
C SER A 170 1.28 11.32 17.16
N HIS A 171 0.86 11.08 15.92
CA HIS A 171 -0.41 10.44 15.61
C HIS A 171 -0.35 8.89 15.67
N ARG A 172 0.85 8.29 15.62
CA ARG A 172 1.04 6.82 15.66
C ARG A 172 0.78 6.21 17.04
N LEU A 173 0.88 7.00 18.10
CA LEU A 173 0.57 6.56 19.47
C LEU A 173 -0.92 6.20 19.66
N TYR A 174 -1.80 6.67 18.76
CA TYR A 174 -3.20 6.27 18.73
C TYR A 174 -3.42 4.84 18.20
N ASP A 175 -2.45 4.28 17.49
CA ASP A 175 -2.57 2.92 16.96
C ASP A 175 -2.45 1.86 18.06
N PHE A 176 -1.86 2.20 19.22
CA PHE A 176 -1.79 1.37 20.44
C PHE A 176 -3.02 1.48 21.35
N TRP A 177 -4.19 1.81 20.79
CA TRP A 177 -5.43 1.99 21.56
C TRP A 177 -5.85 0.75 22.37
N TRP A 178 -5.37 -0.44 22.00
CA TRP A 178 -5.58 -1.72 22.69
C TRP A 178 -4.84 -1.88 24.03
N GLU A 179 -3.82 -1.05 24.31
CA GLU A 179 -3.02 -1.09 25.56
C GLU A 179 -3.58 -0.10 26.61
N LEU A 180 -4.59 0.68 26.23
CA LEU A 180 -5.24 1.68 27.08
C LEU A 180 -6.62 1.23 27.59
N CYS A 181 -7.02 -0.01 27.26
CA CYS A 181 -8.16 -0.72 27.84
C CYS A 181 -7.65 -1.58 28.99
#